data_AF-A0A8H7TIH9-F1
#
_entry.id   AF-A0A8H7TIH9-F1
#
_cell.length_a   1.000
_cell.length_b   1.000
_cell.length_c   1.000
_cell.angle_alpha   90.00
_cell.angle_beta   90.00
_cell.angle_gamma   90.00
#
_symmetry.space_group_name_H-M   'P 1'
#
loop_
_entity.id
_entity.type
_entity.pdbx_description
1 polymer ?
#
loop_
_entity_poly.entity_id
_entity_poly.type
_entity_poly.pdbx_seq_one_letter_code
_entity_poly.pdbx_strand_id
1 'polypeptide(L)'
;MRDGKYKPREVFLRMKQDITDGNPQMWDLAAYRIKTDTPHHRTGWDWKIYPTYDFTHCLCDSFEGITHSLCTTEFILSRVSYEWLNKSLGVYEPMQREYGRLNLTGTVLSKRKILKLVEDGYVRGWDDPRLYTLIAIRRRGVPPVLS
;
A
#
# COMPACT_ATOMS: atom_id res chain seq x y z
N MET A 1 22.21 -8.71 -1.04
CA MET A 1 21.18 -7.73 -0.63
C MET A 1 20.99 -7.76 0.89
N ARG A 2 20.39 -8.82 1.46
CA ARG A 2 20.13 -8.97 2.90
C ARG A 2 21.36 -8.70 3.78
N ASP A 3 22.52 -9.26 3.43
CA ASP A 3 23.74 -9.13 4.24
C ASP A 3 24.36 -7.71 4.22
N GLY A 4 23.84 -6.81 3.37
CA GLY A 4 24.30 -5.41 3.29
C GLY A 4 25.52 -5.15 2.41
N LYS A 5 25.83 -6.07 1.48
CA LYS A 5 26.97 -5.95 0.54
C LYS A 5 26.75 -4.92 -0.59
N TYR A 6 25.55 -4.34 -0.70
CA TYR A 6 25.18 -3.42 -1.78
C TYR A 6 24.46 -2.20 -1.19
N LYS A 7 24.62 -1.04 -1.82
CA LYS A 7 23.96 0.22 -1.45
C LYS A 7 22.51 0.28 -1.97
N PRO A 8 21.66 1.15 -1.39
CA PRO A 8 20.33 1.42 -1.93
C PRO A 8 20.39 1.75 -3.44
N ARG A 9 19.47 1.16 -4.20
CA ARG A 9 19.33 1.28 -5.67
C ARG A 9 20.43 0.64 -6.53
N GLU A 10 21.47 0.04 -5.96
CA GLU A 10 22.47 -0.69 -6.76
C GLU A 10 21.89 -1.99 -7.33
N VAL A 11 21.09 -2.71 -6.54
CA VAL A 11 20.45 -3.97 -6.95
C VAL A 11 19.06 -4.09 -6.33
N PHE A 12 18.17 -4.82 -6.99
CA PHE A 12 16.84 -5.16 -6.48
C PHE A 12 16.41 -6.53 -7.01
N LEU A 13 15.54 -7.21 -6.26
CA LEU A 13 14.97 -8.49 -6.69
C LEU A 13 13.77 -8.22 -7.59
N ARG A 14 13.67 -8.93 -8.70
CA ARG A 14 12.52 -8.87 -9.61
C ARG A 14 11.84 -10.23 -9.67
N MET A 15 10.53 -10.20 -9.82
CA MET A 15 9.74 -11.37 -10.21
C MET A 15 10.02 -11.62 -11.69
N LYS A 16 10.31 -12.86 -12.08
CA LYS A 16 10.57 -13.21 -13.47
C LYS A 16 9.23 -13.59 -14.14
N GLN A 17 8.60 -12.60 -14.73
CA GLN A 17 7.28 -12.64 -15.35
C GLN A 17 7.45 -12.56 -16.89
N ASP A 18 6.59 -11.80 -17.58
CA ASP A 18 6.62 -11.62 -19.03
C ASP A 18 6.63 -10.12 -19.38
N ILE A 19 7.79 -9.66 -19.82
CA ILE A 19 8.03 -8.30 -20.30
C ILE A 19 7.24 -7.97 -21.58
N THR A 20 6.78 -8.97 -22.34
CA THR A 20 6.01 -8.76 -23.57
C THR A 20 4.50 -8.67 -23.35
N ASP A 21 4.03 -8.93 -22.13
CA ASP A 21 2.62 -8.82 -21.76
C ASP A 21 2.09 -7.39 -21.98
N GLY A 22 0.83 -7.24 -22.38
CA GLY A 22 0.20 -5.91 -22.54
C GLY A 22 -0.06 -5.19 -21.21
N ASN A 23 -0.01 -5.90 -20.08
CA ASN A 23 -0.21 -5.38 -18.75
C ASN A 23 1.15 -5.06 -18.07
N PRO A 24 1.42 -3.78 -17.72
CA PRO A 24 2.66 -3.40 -17.04
C PRO A 24 2.94 -4.11 -15.72
N GLN A 25 1.91 -4.66 -15.08
CA GLN A 25 2.03 -5.43 -13.83
C GLN A 25 2.70 -6.81 -14.04
N MET A 26 2.93 -7.20 -15.29
CA MET A 26 3.67 -8.42 -15.64
C MET A 26 5.10 -8.14 -16.10
N TRP A 27 5.56 -6.88 -16.12
CA TRP A 27 6.89 -6.49 -16.60
C TRP A 27 8.00 -6.64 -15.56
N ASP A 28 8.16 -7.86 -15.06
CA ASP A 28 9.17 -8.23 -14.08
C ASP A 28 9.18 -7.25 -12.88
N LEU A 29 8.07 -7.20 -12.14
CA LEU A 29 7.89 -6.28 -11.02
C LEU A 29 8.98 -6.47 -9.96
N ALA A 30 9.36 -5.36 -9.31
CA ALA A 30 10.31 -5.40 -8.20
C ALA A 30 9.67 -6.08 -6.98
N ALA A 31 10.29 -7.13 -6.45
CA ALA A 31 9.86 -7.83 -5.24
C ALA A 31 10.51 -7.28 -3.96
N TYR A 32 11.81 -6.99 -4.00
CA TYR A 32 12.56 -6.44 -2.86
C TYR A 32 13.48 -5.31 -3.27
N ARG A 33 13.60 -4.31 -2.40
CA ARG A 33 14.53 -3.18 -2.54
C ARG A 33 15.40 -3.05 -1.29
N ILE A 34 16.59 -2.49 -1.46
CA ILE A 34 17.49 -2.16 -0.36
C ILE A 34 17.09 -0.81 0.23
N LYS A 35 16.93 -0.77 1.55
CA LYS A 35 16.70 0.45 2.33
C LYS A 35 17.46 0.34 3.66
N THR A 36 18.36 1.28 3.91
CA THR A 36 19.31 1.24 5.05
C THR A 36 19.46 2.58 5.76
N ASP A 37 18.74 3.60 5.31
CA ASP A 37 18.78 4.98 5.81
C ASP A 37 17.99 5.15 7.12
N THR A 38 16.95 4.33 7.33
CA THR A 38 16.05 4.44 8.47
C THR A 38 15.73 3.06 9.05
N PRO A 39 15.75 2.88 10.39
CA PRO A 39 15.35 1.63 11.01
C PRO A 39 13.85 1.42 10.84
N HIS A 40 13.44 0.16 10.77
CA HIS A 40 12.03 -0.18 10.77
C HIS A 40 11.46 -0.05 12.19
N HIS A 41 10.31 0.62 12.32
CA HIS A 41 9.67 0.88 13.62
C HIS A 41 9.41 -0.36 14.49
N ARG A 42 9.24 -1.56 13.91
CA ARG A 42 9.00 -2.82 14.66
C ARG A 42 10.21 -3.74 14.76
N THR A 43 11.09 -3.74 13.76
CA THR A 43 12.19 -4.71 13.61
C THR A 43 13.57 -4.04 13.62
N GLY A 44 13.62 -2.75 13.98
CA GLY A 44 14.85 -1.98 14.12
C GLY A 44 15.75 -2.08 12.89
N TRP A 45 16.97 -2.56 13.10
CA TRP A 45 18.03 -2.68 12.10
C TRP A 45 18.20 -4.10 11.55
N ASP A 46 17.31 -5.03 11.90
CA ASP A 46 17.43 -6.45 11.56
C ASP A 46 17.41 -6.68 10.04
N TRP A 47 16.71 -5.79 9.32
CA TRP A 47 16.50 -5.90 7.87
C TRP A 47 17.08 -4.71 7.12
N LYS A 48 17.88 -5.03 6.10
CA LYS A 48 18.45 -4.07 5.12
C LYS A 48 17.68 -4.07 3.79
N ILE A 49 16.75 -5.02 3.62
CA ILE A 49 15.94 -5.19 2.43
C ILE A 49 14.47 -5.26 2.84
N TYR A 50 13.62 -4.66 2.02
CA TYR A 50 12.20 -4.58 2.28
C TYR A 50 11.43 -4.99 1.03
N PRO A 51 10.39 -5.82 1.20
CA PRO A 51 9.55 -6.21 0.09
C PRO A 51 8.70 -5.02 -0.39
N THR A 52 8.28 -5.07 -1.65
CA THR A 52 7.34 -4.11 -2.24
C THR A 52 5.89 -4.52 -1.97
N TYR A 53 4.97 -3.60 -2.21
CA TYR A 53 3.53 -3.84 -2.05
C TYR A 53 3.06 -5.07 -2.83
N ASP A 54 3.39 -5.16 -4.12
CA ASP A 54 2.97 -6.25 -5.01
C ASP A 54 3.49 -7.63 -4.57
N PHE A 55 4.62 -7.66 -3.86
CA PHE A 55 5.15 -8.91 -3.29
C PHE A 55 4.51 -9.25 -1.95
N THR A 56 4.26 -8.25 -1.10
CA THR A 56 3.69 -8.50 0.25
C THR A 56 2.20 -8.77 0.24
N HIS A 57 1.43 -8.06 -0.58
CA HIS A 57 -0.02 -7.98 -0.40
C HIS A 57 -0.68 -9.35 -0.53
N CYS A 58 -0.42 -10.06 -1.63
CA CYS A 58 -0.94 -11.41 -1.84
C CYS A 58 -0.41 -12.45 -0.87
N LEU A 59 0.87 -12.35 -0.49
CA LEU A 59 1.48 -13.29 0.45
C LEU A 59 0.94 -13.12 1.86
N CYS A 60 0.76 -11.89 2.33
CA CYS A 60 0.12 -11.63 3.62
C CYS A 60 -1.31 -12.17 3.63
N ASP A 61 -2.11 -11.88 2.60
CA ASP A 61 -3.47 -12.41 2.48
C ASP A 61 -3.50 -13.94 2.47
N SER A 62 -2.55 -14.57 1.76
CA SER A 62 -2.41 -16.02 1.69
C SER A 62 -2.07 -16.62 3.07
N PHE A 63 -1.09 -16.04 3.77
CA PHE A 63 -0.66 -16.50 5.09
C PHE A 63 -1.70 -16.28 6.19
N GLU A 64 -2.51 -15.22 6.06
CA GLU A 64 -3.61 -14.92 6.98
C GLU A 64 -4.91 -15.68 6.64
N GLY A 65 -4.94 -16.42 5.53
CA GLY A 65 -6.11 -17.19 5.11
C GLY A 65 -7.28 -16.31 4.65
N ILE A 66 -6.99 -15.14 4.10
CA ILE A 66 -8.00 -14.19 3.61
C ILE A 66 -8.75 -14.82 2.43
N THR A 67 -10.07 -14.95 2.56
CA THR A 67 -10.89 -15.52 1.49
C THR A 67 -11.24 -14.49 0.42
N HIS A 68 -11.50 -13.25 0.82
CA HIS A 68 -11.91 -12.14 -0.04
C HIS A 68 -11.04 -10.92 0.24
N SER A 69 -10.06 -10.67 -0.62
CA SER A 69 -9.20 -9.49 -0.52
C SER A 69 -9.85 -8.32 -1.25
N LEU A 70 -10.44 -7.40 -0.48
CA LEU A 70 -11.20 -6.27 -1.03
C LEU A 70 -10.30 -5.03 -1.15
N CYS A 71 -10.08 -4.57 -2.37
CA CYS A 71 -9.31 -3.36 -2.66
C CYS A 71 -10.07 -2.41 -3.59
N THR A 72 -9.50 -1.25 -3.90
CA THR A 72 -10.15 -0.28 -4.78
C THR A 72 -9.82 -0.55 -6.26
N THR A 73 -10.64 -0.04 -7.18
CA THR A 73 -10.48 -0.25 -8.63
C THR A 73 -9.15 0.27 -9.19
N GLU A 74 -8.44 1.14 -8.48
CA GLU A 74 -7.07 1.55 -8.84
C GLU A 74 -6.09 0.36 -8.94
N PHE A 75 -6.38 -0.77 -8.31
CA PHE A 75 -5.52 -1.96 -8.29
C PHE A 75 -5.97 -3.08 -9.23
N ILE A 76 -6.98 -2.84 -10.09
CA ILE A 76 -7.53 -3.87 -10.99
C ILE A 76 -6.47 -4.52 -11.89
N LEU A 77 -5.53 -3.73 -12.41
CA LEU A 77 -4.45 -4.25 -13.26
C LEU A 77 -3.45 -5.11 -12.48
N SER A 78 -3.34 -4.90 -11.16
CA SER A 78 -2.37 -5.62 -10.29
C SER A 78 -2.90 -6.99 -9.86
N ARG A 79 -4.17 -7.30 -10.13
CA ARG A 79 -4.73 -8.62 -9.82
C ARG A 79 -3.98 -9.74 -10.56
N VAL A 80 -3.54 -9.51 -11.80
CA VAL A 80 -2.82 -10.54 -12.57
C VAL A 80 -1.49 -10.91 -11.90
N SER A 81 -0.76 -9.92 -11.37
CA SER A 81 0.51 -10.17 -10.69
C SER A 81 0.30 -10.76 -9.30
N TYR A 82 -0.77 -10.35 -8.61
CA TYR A 82 -1.23 -10.94 -7.35
C TYR A 82 -1.47 -12.45 -7.49
N GLU A 83 -2.32 -12.84 -8.45
CA GLU A 83 -2.67 -14.25 -8.72
C GLU A 83 -1.45 -15.04 -9.21
N TRP A 84 -0.65 -14.44 -10.10
CA TRP A 84 0.57 -15.05 -10.60
C TRP A 84 1.55 -15.40 -9.48
N LEU A 85 1.75 -14.51 -8.50
CA LEU A 85 2.71 -14.74 -7.43
C LEU A 85 2.27 -15.88 -6.51
N ASN A 86 0.99 -15.90 -6.11
CA ASN A 86 0.45 -16.98 -5.27
C ASN A 86 0.57 -18.34 -5.96
N LYS A 87 0.15 -18.41 -7.23
CA LYS A 87 0.24 -19.63 -8.04
C LYS A 87 1.68 -20.10 -8.24
N SER A 88 2.60 -19.16 -8.51
CA SER A 88 4.01 -19.49 -8.74
C SER A 88 4.69 -20.04 -7.49
N LEU A 89 4.24 -19.64 -6.30
CA LEU A 89 4.76 -20.12 -5.02
C LEU A 89 3.98 -21.31 -4.45
N GLY A 90 2.87 -21.71 -5.10
CA GLY A 90 2.02 -22.82 -4.65
C GLY A 90 1.39 -22.57 -3.27
N VAL A 91 1.14 -21.31 -2.92
CA VAL A 91 0.49 -20.92 -1.66
C VAL A 91 -1.02 -20.81 -1.86
N TYR A 92 -1.78 -20.62 -0.77
CA TYR A 92 -3.21 -20.36 -0.87
C TYR A 92 -3.47 -19.15 -1.77
N GLU A 93 -4.53 -19.20 -2.57
CA GLU A 93 -4.89 -18.18 -3.56
C GLU A 93 -6.14 -17.40 -3.10
N PRO A 94 -5.98 -16.35 -2.27
CA PRO A 94 -7.06 -15.42 -1.94
C PRO A 94 -7.70 -14.81 -3.18
N MET A 95 -8.99 -14.52 -3.09
CA MET A 95 -9.73 -13.90 -4.17
C MET A 95 -9.70 -12.36 -4.05
N GLN A 96 -8.90 -11.70 -4.89
CA GLN A 96 -8.92 -10.24 -4.98
C GLN A 96 -10.18 -9.75 -5.70
N ARG A 97 -10.90 -8.79 -5.10
CA ARG A 97 -12.06 -8.10 -5.70
C ARG A 97 -11.99 -6.60 -5.46
N GLU A 98 -12.35 -5.85 -6.49
CA GLU A 98 -12.23 -4.40 -6.49
C GLU A 98 -13.57 -3.69 -6.31
N TYR A 99 -13.59 -2.60 -5.54
CA TYR A 99 -14.75 -1.72 -5.39
C TYR A 99 -14.40 -0.25 -5.71
N GLY A 100 -15.41 0.55 -6.05
CA GLY A 100 -15.23 1.96 -6.34
C GLY A 100 -14.85 2.75 -5.09
N ARG A 101 -13.78 3.55 -5.17
CA ARG A 101 -13.38 4.43 -4.08
C ARG A 101 -14.42 5.52 -3.82
N LEU A 102 -14.69 5.82 -2.54
CA LEU A 102 -15.47 7.01 -2.15
C LEU A 102 -14.70 8.29 -2.48
N ASN A 103 -15.25 9.08 -3.41
CA ASN A 103 -14.75 10.40 -3.76
C ASN A 103 -15.75 11.47 -3.31
N LEU A 104 -15.35 12.29 -2.34
CA LEU A 104 -16.14 13.41 -1.83
C LEU A 104 -15.71 14.70 -2.53
N THR A 105 -16.67 15.43 -3.09
CA THR A 105 -16.47 16.76 -3.65
C THR A 105 -16.51 17.82 -2.54
N GLY A 106 -15.95 19.01 -2.81
CA GLY A 106 -15.92 20.12 -1.83
C GLY A 106 -14.90 19.95 -0.69
N THR A 107 -14.06 18.91 -0.75
CA THR A 107 -13.02 18.66 0.26
C THR A 107 -11.70 18.19 -0.39
N VAL A 108 -10.64 18.12 0.41
CA VAL A 108 -9.34 17.57 0.02
C VAL A 108 -9.02 16.33 0.85
N LEU A 109 -8.85 15.18 0.19
CA LEU A 109 -8.50 13.90 0.84
C LEU A 109 -7.03 13.51 0.66
N SER A 110 -6.28 14.25 -0.16
CA SER A 110 -4.85 13.97 -0.38
C SER A 110 -4.03 14.33 0.86
N LYS A 111 -3.26 13.36 1.37
CA LYS A 111 -2.34 13.56 2.50
C LYS A 111 -1.44 14.79 2.31
N ARG A 112 -0.90 15.00 1.10
CA ARG A 112 -0.04 16.15 0.79
C ARG A 112 -0.75 17.50 0.93
N LYS A 113 -2.01 17.58 0.46
CA LYS A 113 -2.80 18.83 0.55
C LYS A 113 -3.21 19.12 1.98
N ILE A 114 -3.63 18.10 2.73
CA ILE A 114 -3.98 18.25 4.15
C ILE A 114 -2.75 18.65 4.97
N LEU A 115 -1.60 18.01 4.76
CA LEU A 115 -0.36 18.37 5.44
C LEU A 115 -0.02 19.85 5.22
N LYS A 116 -0.12 20.34 3.99
CA LYS A 116 0.09 21.75 3.67
C LYS A 116 -0.88 22.68 4.43
N LEU A 117 -2.17 22.31 4.54
CA LEU A 117 -3.13 23.11 5.32
C LEU A 117 -2.76 23.20 6.80
N VAL A 118 -2.20 22.12 7.36
CA VAL A 118 -1.76 22.05 8.75
C VAL A 118 -0.48 22.86 8.96
N GLU A 119 0.52 22.68 8.09
CA GLU A 119 1.81 23.37 8.16
C GLU A 119 1.67 24.89 7.94
N ASP A 120 0.83 25.30 6.98
CA ASP A 120 0.56 26.72 6.69
C ASP A 120 -0.42 27.36 7.71
N GLY A 121 -0.90 26.60 8.70
CA GLY A 121 -1.75 27.10 9.78
C GLY A 121 -3.19 27.45 9.40
N TYR A 122 -3.67 27.07 8.21
CA TYR A 122 -5.08 27.25 7.82
C TYR A 122 -6.03 26.44 8.72
N VAL A 123 -5.54 25.31 9.23
CA VAL A 123 -6.22 24.43 10.19
C VAL A 123 -5.39 24.21 11.45
N ARG A 124 -6.05 23.94 12.58
CA ARG A 124 -5.40 23.79 13.90
C ARG A 124 -4.55 22.52 14.01
N GLY A 125 -4.80 21.52 13.16
CA GLY A 125 -4.19 20.21 13.22
C GLY A 125 -4.93 19.18 12.38
N TRP A 126 -4.51 17.91 12.47
CA TRP A 126 -5.13 16.78 11.76
C TRP A 126 -6.54 16.44 12.25
N ASP A 127 -6.92 16.92 13.43
CA ASP A 127 -8.22 16.74 14.07
C ASP A 127 -9.10 17.99 13.96
N ASP A 128 -8.70 19.02 13.22
CA ASP A 128 -9.50 20.23 13.04
C ASP A 128 -10.87 19.89 12.42
N PRO A 129 -12.01 20.28 13.02
CA PRO A 129 -13.36 19.91 12.55
C PRO A 129 -13.70 20.30 11.11
N ARG A 130 -12.88 21.15 10.45
CA ARG A 130 -13.03 21.51 9.03
C ARG A 130 -12.45 20.45 8.09
N LEU A 131 -11.60 19.56 8.57
CA LEU A 131 -11.04 18.44 7.81
C LEU A 131 -11.99 17.24 7.79
N TYR A 132 -11.73 16.33 6.85
CA TYR A 132 -12.48 15.08 6.67
C TYR A 132 -11.68 13.84 7.08
N THR A 133 -10.71 14.01 7.99
CA THR A 133 -10.11 12.86 8.69
C THR A 133 -11.14 12.26 9.66
N LEU A 134 -11.05 10.96 9.96
CA LEU A 134 -12.00 10.34 10.90
C LEU A 134 -11.96 11.01 12.29
N ILE A 135 -10.78 11.46 12.72
CA ILE A 135 -10.60 12.16 14.00
C ILE A 135 -11.26 13.54 13.96
N ALA A 136 -11.11 14.28 12.86
CA ALA A 136 -11.79 15.57 12.66
C ALA A 136 -13.31 15.44 12.62
N ILE A 137 -13.83 14.44 11.90
CA ILE A 137 -15.27 14.15 11.81
C ILE A 137 -15.84 13.79 13.19
N ARG A 138 -15.11 12.98 13.97
CA ARG A 138 -15.47 12.69 15.36
C ARG A 138 -15.49 13.95 16.22
N ARG A 139 -14.45 14.79 16.14
CA ARG A 139 -14.37 16.06 16.88
C ARG A 139 -15.46 17.06 16.45
N ARG A 140 -15.87 17.03 15.19
CA ARG A 140 -16.98 17.82 14.64
C ARG A 140 -18.34 17.42 15.23
N GLY A 141 -18.45 16.24 15.83
CA GLY A 141 -19.68 15.74 16.46
C GLY A 141 -20.57 14.91 15.53
N VAL A 142 -20.04 14.40 14.42
CA VAL A 142 -20.81 13.49 13.54
C VAL A 142 -20.87 12.10 14.19
N PRO A 143 -22.07 11.57 14.47
CA PRO A 143 -22.20 10.24 15.06
C PRO A 143 -21.78 9.15 14.04
N PRO A 144 -21.23 8.02 14.51
CA PRO A 144 -20.85 6.90 13.62
C PRO A 144 -22.05 6.14 13.05
N VAL A 145 -23.23 6.33 13.63
CA VAL A 145 -24.51 5.75 13.19
C VAL A 145 -25.48 6.89 12.89
N LEU A 146 -26.26 6.72 11.83
CA LEU A 146 -27.45 7.52 11.58
C LEU A 146 -28.56 6.91 12.45
N SER A 147 -29.08 7.67 13.40
CA SER A 147 -30.30 7.35 14.15
C SER A 147 -31.54 7.51 13.27
#